data_AF-A0A3R7SPG3-F1
#
_entry.id   AF-A0A3R7SPG3-F1
#
_cell.length_a   1.000
_cell.length_b   1.000
_cell.length_c   1.000
_cell.angle_alpha   90.00
_cell.angle_beta   90.00
_cell.angle_gamma   90.00
#
_symmetry.space_group_name_H-M   'P 1'
#
loop_
_entity.id
_entity.type
_entity.pdbx_description
1 polymer ?
#
loop_
_entity_poly.entity_id
_entity_poly.type
_entity_poly.pdbx_seq_one_letter_code
_entity_poly.pdbx_strand_id
1 'polypeptide(L)'
;MSSEFKFQSVTSILLVRMERPHCTVAIDGSLFQYHPRFRPLMERLIAEFAPGRPFNLLLVHDGSGKGSALAASIAERLQKRLGKGKANPLGGGSSQGVPHPSPQI
;
A
#
# COMPACT_ATOMS: atom_id res chain seq x y z
N MET A 1 17.46 -35.70 -0.26
CA MET A 1 16.74 -35.72 -1.55
C MET A 1 15.88 -34.48 -1.63
N SER A 2 16.10 -33.42 -2.40
CA SER A 2 17.14 -32.98 -3.31
C SER A 2 17.14 -31.45 -3.11
N SER A 3 18.27 -30.84 -2.75
CA SER A 3 18.38 -29.39 -2.73
C SER A 3 18.56 -28.90 -4.17
N GLU A 4 17.51 -29.01 -4.98
CA GLU A 4 17.48 -28.32 -6.27
C GLU A 4 17.28 -26.84 -6.00
N PHE A 5 18.23 -26.03 -6.47
CA PHE A 5 18.11 -24.58 -6.49
C PHE A 5 17.02 -24.23 -7.51
N LYS A 6 15.76 -24.21 -7.06
CA LYS A 6 14.63 -23.83 -7.88
C LYS A 6 14.66 -22.32 -8.04
N PHE A 7 14.89 -21.83 -9.26
CA PHE A 7 14.70 -20.42 -9.58
C PHE A 7 13.23 -20.08 -9.35
N GLN A 8 12.93 -19.35 -8.28
CA GLN A 8 11.56 -18.94 -7.95
C GLN A 8 11.37 -17.47 -8.30
N SER A 9 10.19 -17.16 -8.84
CA SER A 9 9.77 -15.77 -8.96
C SER A 9 9.58 -15.15 -7.57
N VAL A 10 9.76 -13.83 -7.45
CA VAL A 10 9.54 -13.10 -6.18
C VAL A 10 8.12 -13.35 -5.65
N THR A 11 7.11 -13.35 -6.53
CA THR A 11 5.72 -13.61 -6.15
C THR A 11 5.56 -15.01 -5.56
N SER A 12 6.17 -16.04 -6.16
CA SER A 12 6.14 -17.41 -5.66
C SER A 12 6.77 -17.53 -4.26
N ILE A 13 7.91 -16.88 -4.04
CA ILE A 13 8.58 -16.84 -2.73
C ILE A 13 7.63 -16.24 -1.69
N LEU A 14 7.00 -15.10 -2.00
CA LEU A 14 6.06 -14.46 -1.09
C LEU A 14 4.85 -15.34 -0.76
N LEU A 15 4.29 -16.04 -1.75
CA LEU A 15 3.19 -16.98 -1.52
C LEU A 15 3.58 -18.12 -0.56
N VAL A 16 4.78 -18.67 -0.72
CA VAL A 16 5.29 -19.71 0.16
C VAL A 16 5.49 -19.19 1.58
N ARG A 17 6.05 -17.98 1.75
CA ARG A 17 6.33 -17.39 3.06
C ARG A 17 5.10 -16.88 3.80
N MET A 18 4.05 -16.47 3.10
CA MET A 18 2.81 -16.02 3.74
C MET A 18 2.03 -17.16 4.40
N GLU A 19 2.23 -18.41 3.95
CA GLU A 19 1.61 -19.61 4.51
C GLU A 19 0.08 -19.54 4.63
N ARG A 20 -0.57 -18.77 3.76
CA ARG A 20 -2.03 -18.61 3.76
C ARG A 20 -2.70 -19.68 2.91
N PRO A 21 -3.95 -20.07 3.26
CA PRO A 21 -4.71 -21.05 2.49
C PRO A 21 -5.11 -20.53 1.11
N HIS A 22 -5.15 -19.21 0.90
CA HIS A 22 -5.39 -18.57 -0.39
C HIS A 22 -4.88 -17.12 -0.38
N CYS A 23 -4.28 -16.67 -1.48
CA CYS A 23 -3.76 -15.29 -1.62
C CYS A 23 -4.26 -14.62 -2.90
N THR A 24 -4.73 -13.38 -2.81
CA THR A 24 -4.97 -12.54 -3.98
C THR A 24 -3.81 -11.55 -4.13
N VAL A 25 -3.17 -11.54 -5.29
CA VAL A 25 -2.08 -10.63 -5.62
C VAL A 25 -2.61 -9.54 -6.52
N ALA A 26 -2.59 -8.31 -6.03
CA ALA A 26 -2.90 -7.12 -6.84
C ALA A 26 -1.72 -6.83 -7.78
N ILE A 27 -2.00 -6.70 -9.07
CA ILE A 27 -1.04 -6.41 -10.13
C ILE A 27 -1.43 -5.09 -10.79
N ASP A 28 -0.45 -4.23 -11.02
CA ASP A 28 -0.58 -3.01 -11.81
C ASP A 28 0.53 -3.01 -12.88
N GLY A 29 0.24 -2.40 -14.03
CA GLY A 29 1.17 -2.29 -15.15
C GLY A 29 0.53 -2.59 -16.50
N SER A 30 0.93 -1.80 -17.50
CA SER A 30 0.44 -1.89 -18.88
C SER A 30 0.67 -3.27 -19.52
N LEU A 31 1.75 -3.97 -19.18
CA LEU A 31 2.01 -5.32 -19.69
C LEU A 31 0.91 -6.31 -19.27
N PHE A 32 0.50 -6.26 -18.00
CA PHE A 32 -0.56 -7.12 -17.48
C PHE A 32 -1.95 -6.67 -17.93
N GLN A 33 -2.14 -5.38 -18.18
CA GLN A 33 -3.40 -4.82 -18.67
C GLN A 33 -3.66 -5.08 -20.15
N TYR A 34 -2.68 -4.87 -21.03
CA TYR A 34 -2.88 -4.81 -22.48
C TYR A 34 -2.43 -6.04 -23.25
N HIS A 35 -1.72 -6.99 -22.63
CA HIS A 35 -1.24 -8.20 -23.32
C HIS A 35 -1.98 -9.47 -22.86
N PRO A 36 -2.93 -10.00 -23.66
CA PRO A 36 -3.77 -11.14 -23.28
C PRO A 36 -3.01 -12.41 -22.92
N ARG A 37 -1.81 -12.60 -23.51
CA ARG A 37 -0.97 -13.77 -23.27
C ARG A 37 -0.18 -13.72 -21.96
N PHE A 38 0.00 -12.53 -21.40
CA PHE A 38 0.89 -12.34 -20.25
C PHE A 38 0.29 -12.90 -18.97
N ARG A 39 -1.02 -12.68 -18.74
CA ARG A 39 -1.72 -13.20 -17.56
C ARG A 39 -1.64 -14.73 -17.44
N PRO A 40 -2.05 -15.53 -18.44
CA PRO A 40 -1.98 -16.99 -18.34
C PRO A 40 -0.54 -17.50 -18.16
N LEU A 41 0.44 -16.85 -18.80
CA LEU A 41 1.85 -17.20 -18.64
C LEU A 41 2.32 -16.98 -17.20
N MET A 42 1.98 -15.82 -16.62
CA MET A 42 2.35 -15.48 -15.25
C MET A 42 1.68 -16.42 -14.24
N GLU A 43 0.39 -16.72 -14.42
CA GLU A 43 -0.33 -17.68 -13.57
C GLU A 43 0.30 -19.07 -13.62
N ARG A 44 0.64 -19.56 -14.83
CA ARG A 44 1.33 -20.85 -14.99
C ARG A 44 2.68 -20.88 -14.27
N LEU A 45 3.53 -19.88 -14.49
CA LEU A 45 4.87 -19.82 -13.90
C LEU A 45 4.82 -19.75 -12.37
N ILE A 46 3.90 -18.94 -11.82
CA ILE A 46 3.76 -18.85 -10.35
C ILE A 46 3.29 -20.18 -9.77
N ALA A 47 2.32 -20.85 -10.40
CA ALA A 47 1.82 -22.15 -9.95
C ALA A 47 2.91 -23.25 -10.00
N GLU A 48 3.77 -23.21 -11.01
CA GLU A 48 4.91 -24.13 -11.15
C GLU A 48 5.96 -23.91 -10.04
N PHE A 49 6.25 -22.64 -9.70
CA PHE A 49 7.25 -22.30 -8.69
C PHE A 49 6.74 -22.31 -7.24
N ALA A 50 5.42 -22.25 -7.02
CA ALA A 50 4.78 -22.31 -5.72
C ALA A 50 3.66 -23.39 -5.67
N PRO A 51 4.01 -24.67 -5.83
CA PRO A 51 3.02 -25.75 -5.82
C PRO A 51 2.29 -25.80 -4.47
N GLY A 52 0.99 -26.06 -4.50
CA GLY A 52 0.14 -26.14 -3.30
C GLY A 52 -0.19 -24.81 -2.65
N ARG A 53 0.13 -23.68 -3.29
CA ARG A 53 -0.23 -22.33 -2.83
C ARG A 53 -1.26 -21.73 -3.79
N PRO A 54 -2.58 -21.89 -3.54
CA PRO A 54 -3.60 -21.35 -4.43
C PRO A 54 -3.64 -19.82 -4.36
N PHE A 55 -3.78 -19.17 -5.51
CA PHE A 55 -3.75 -17.72 -5.61
C PHE A 55 -4.61 -17.21 -6.77
N ASN A 56 -4.94 -15.91 -6.72
CA ASN A 56 -5.60 -15.17 -7.79
C ASN A 56 -4.82 -13.91 -8.15
N LEU A 57 -4.78 -13.53 -9.42
CA LEU A 57 -4.22 -12.25 -9.87
C LEU A 57 -5.32 -11.24 -10.20
N LEU A 58 -5.29 -10.09 -9.51
CA LEU A 58 -6.25 -9.01 -9.68
C LEU A 58 -5.57 -7.81 -10.35
N LEU A 59 -6.08 -7.37 -11.51
CA LEU A 59 -5.61 -6.12 -12.15
C LEU A 59 -6.15 -4.91 -11.37
N VAL A 60 -5.30 -3.96 -11.03
CA VAL A 60 -5.66 -2.74 -10.31
C VAL A 60 -5.16 -1.54 -11.10
N HIS A 61 -6.02 -0.52 -11.28
CA HIS A 61 -5.72 0.65 -12.12
C HIS A 61 -5.24 1.88 -11.31
N ASP A 62 -5.50 1.90 -10.00
CA ASP A 62 -5.11 2.97 -9.08
C ASP A 62 -5.01 2.43 -7.65
N GLY A 63 -4.08 1.49 -7.45
CA GLY A 63 -3.88 0.86 -6.13
C GLY A 63 -3.18 1.79 -5.14
N SER A 64 -2.19 2.55 -5.62
CA SER A 64 -1.32 3.39 -4.79
C SER A 64 -2.05 4.59 -4.19
N GLY A 65 -2.86 5.30 -4.99
CA GLY A 65 -3.62 6.46 -4.54
C GLY A 65 -4.68 6.09 -3.51
N LYS A 66 -5.51 5.09 -3.82
CA LYS A 66 -6.59 4.62 -2.93
C LYS A 66 -6.06 4.00 -1.64
N GLY A 67 -4.99 3.20 -1.73
CA GLY A 67 -4.36 2.61 -0.55
C GLY A 67 -3.75 3.66 0.37
N SER A 68 -3.07 4.66 -0.20
CA SER A 68 -2.48 5.76 0.55
C SER A 68 -3.54 6.61 1.26
N ALA A 69 -4.60 7.01 0.54
CA ALA A 69 -5.70 7.77 1.12
C ALA A 69 -6.38 7.02 2.27
N LEU A 70 -6.61 5.70 2.11
CA LEU A 70 -7.15 4.86 3.16
C LEU A 70 -6.24 4.82 4.39
N ALA A 71 -4.94 4.58 4.20
CA ALA A 71 -3.96 4.55 5.29
C ALA A 71 -3.90 5.89 6.03
N ALA A 72 -3.89 7.01 5.30
CA ALA A 72 -3.91 8.36 5.88
C ALA A 72 -5.17 8.61 6.72
N SER A 73 -6.36 8.26 6.20
CA SER A 73 -7.63 8.43 6.92
C SER A 73 -7.67 7.60 8.22
N ILE A 74 -7.09 6.40 8.21
CA ILE A 74 -6.99 5.55 9.40
C ILE A 74 -6.03 6.16 10.41
N ALA A 75 -4.86 6.63 9.97
CA ALA A 75 -3.87 7.29 10.83
C ALA A 75 -4.47 8.54 11.50
N GLU A 76 -5.16 9.39 10.74
CA GLU A 76 -5.85 10.58 11.26
C GLU A 76 -6.90 10.19 12.31
N ARG A 77 -7.72 9.16 12.03
CA ARG A 77 -8.72 8.66 12.97
C ARG A 77 -8.09 8.12 14.26
N LEU A 78 -6.98 7.41 14.16
CA LEU A 78 -6.25 6.90 15.32
C LEU A 78 -5.66 8.05 16.14
N GLN A 79 -5.08 9.08 15.50
CA GLN A 79 -4.59 10.28 16.19
C GLN A 79 -5.72 11.02 16.93
N LYS A 80 -6.90 11.16 16.34
CA LYS A 80 -8.07 11.78 17.01
C LYS A 80 -8.56 10.95 18.21
N ARG A 81 -8.48 9.62 18.13
CA ARG A 81 -8.90 8.72 19.23
C ARG A 81 -7.88 8.66 20.37
N LEU A 82 -6.59 8.62 20.04
CA LEU A 82 -5.48 8.54 20.99
C LEU A 82 -5.11 9.91 21.57
N GLY A 83 -5.29 10.98 20.79
CA GLY A 83 -5.08 12.37 21.18
C GLY A 83 -6.16 12.94 22.10
N LYS A 84 -7.29 12.24 22.30
CA LYS A 84 -8.32 12.62 23.29
C LYS A 84 -7.85 12.53 24.75
N GLY A 85 -6.62 12.07 25.01
CA GLY A 85 -5.97 12.11 26.33
C GLY A 85 -4.99 13.27 26.56
N LYS A 86 -4.77 14.17 25.59
CA LYS A 86 -4.03 15.42 25.80
C LYS A 86 -4.92 16.61 25.46
N ALA A 87 -5.79 16.97 26.40
CA ALA A 87 -6.11 18.37 26.59
C ALA A 87 -4.79 19.06 26.98
N ASN A 88 -4.13 19.72 26.02
CA ASN A 88 -3.12 20.70 26.37
C ASN A 88 -3.83 22.06 26.47
N PRO A 89 -3.84 22.72 27.64
CA PRO A 89 -4.45 24.02 27.83
C PRO A 89 -3.56 25.06 27.15
N LEU A 90 -3.87 25.42 25.91
CA LEU A 90 -3.27 26.61 25.33
C LEU A 90 -4.07 27.82 25.82
N GLY A 91 -3.46 28.54 26.76
CA GLY A 91 -3.66 29.99 26.84
C GLY A 91 -3.48 30.56 25.44
N GLY A 92 -4.57 31.09 24.90
CA GLY A 92 -4.59 31.81 23.65
C GLY A 92 -3.89 33.16 23.84
N GLY A 93 -2.60 33.21 23.51
CA GLY A 93 -1.90 34.47 23.28
C GLY A 93 -2.30 35.00 21.91
N SER A 94 -3.22 35.96 21.89
CA SER A 94 -3.58 36.77 20.73
C SER A 94 -2.33 37.49 20.19
N SER A 95 -1.88 37.13 18.99
CA SER A 95 -1.00 37.97 18.19
C SER A 95 -1.81 39.16 17.65
N GLN A 96 -1.94 40.22 18.47
CA GLN A 96 -2.24 41.54 17.94
C GLN A 96 -1.09 41.94 17.00
N GLY A 97 -1.38 42.05 15.71
CA GLY A 97 -0.50 42.71 14.76
C GLY A 97 -0.33 44.16 15.16
N VAL A 98 0.91 44.60 15.35
CA VAL A 98 1.25 46.00 15.61
C VAL A 98 0.93 46.82 14.34
N PRO A 99 0.25 47.97 14.41
CA PRO A 99 -0.05 48.77 13.23
C PRO A 99 1.25 49.32 12.64
N HIS A 100 1.47 49.06 11.36
CA HIS A 100 2.56 49.64 10.58
C HIS A 100 2.23 51.11 10.29
N PRO A 101 3.05 52.10 10.69
CA PRO A 101 2.81 53.48 10.30
C PRO A 101 3.07 53.63 8.79
N SER A 102 2.13 54.27 8.11
CA SER A 102 2.29 54.66 6.70
C SER A 102 3.31 55.79 6.57
N PRO A 103 4.12 55.85 5.51
CA PRO A 103 5.03 56.96 5.27
C PRO A 103 4.21 58.23 4.99
N GLN A 104 4.50 59.31 5.71
CA GLN A 104 4.01 60.64 5.32
C GLN A 104 4.91 61.16 4.19
N ILE A 105 4.28 61.60 3.10
CA ILE A 105 4.89 62.36 2.00
C ILE A 105 4.97 63.81 2.45
#